data_AF-A0A7G9BIS4-F1
#
_entry.id   AF-A0A7G9BIS4-F1
#
_cell.length_a   1.000
_cell.length_b   1.000
_cell.length_c   1.000
_cell.angle_alpha   90.00
_cell.angle_beta   90.00
_cell.angle_gamma   90.00
#
_symmetry.space_group_name_H-M   'P 1'
#
loop_
_entity.id
_entity.type
_entity.pdbx_description
1 polymer ?
#
loop_
_entity_poly.entity_id
_entity_poly.type
_entity_poly.pdbx_seq_one_letter_code
_entity_poly.pdbx_strand_id
1 'polypeptide(L)' 'MHSDKEIKEWVCAHLDELVEEHCPPEENEFSAEVLIQDREGRAHRYTVFLELATFDDKTEWIVRNIVRPEHLQ' A
#
# COMPACT_ATOMS: atom_id res chain seq x y z
N MET A 1 -3.87 6.46 14.82
CA MET A 1 -3.22 5.36 14.05
C MET A 1 -4.29 4.48 13.43
N HIS A 2 -4.09 4.09 12.18
CA HIS A 2 -5.01 3.25 11.41
C HIS A 2 -4.76 1.76 11.64
N SER A 3 -5.82 0.96 11.55
CA SER A 3 -5.75 -0.49 11.48
C SER A 3 -5.26 -0.96 10.10
N ASP A 4 -4.73 -2.18 10.03
CA ASP A 4 -4.30 -2.77 8.75
C ASP A 4 -5.43 -2.80 7.71
N LYS A 5 -6.68 -2.99 8.17
CA LYS A 5 -7.85 -2.93 7.31
C LYS A 5 -8.04 -1.54 6.69
N GLU A 6 -8.00 -0.49 7.50
CA GLU A 6 -8.14 0.90 7.03
C GLU A 6 -7.01 1.27 6.06
N ILE A 7 -5.78 0.82 6.34
CA ILE A 7 -4.63 1.05 5.45
C ILE A 7 -4.83 0.32 4.12
N LYS A 8 -5.27 -0.95 4.14
CA LYS A 8 -5.56 -1.71 2.91
C LYS A 8 -6.67 -1.07 2.09
N GLU A 9 -7.76 -0.63 2.73
CA GLU A 9 -8.86 0.06 2.04
C GLU A 9 -8.37 1.36 1.39
N TRP A 10 -7.52 2.12 2.07
CA TRP A 10 -6.93 3.33 1.51
C TRP A 10 -6.02 3.03 0.33
N VAL A 11 -5.13 2.03 0.45
CA VAL A 11 -4.21 1.62 -0.62
C VAL A 11 -4.99 1.13 -1.84
N CYS A 12 -6.02 0.31 -1.64
CA CYS A 12 -6.89 -0.14 -2.74
C CYS A 12 -7.59 1.03 -3.44
N ALA A 13 -7.96 2.09 -2.72
CA ALA A 13 -8.58 3.29 -3.30
C ALA A 13 -7.61 4.18 -4.10
N HIS A 14 -6.30 4.10 -3.83
CA HIS A 14 -5.24 4.88 -4.49
C HIS A 14 -4.29 3.99 -5.30
N LEU A 15 -4.70 2.77 -5.60
CA LEU A 15 -3.83 1.75 -6.18
C LEU A 15 -3.28 2.18 -7.54
N ASP A 16 -4.13 2.72 -8.40
CA ASP A 16 -3.73 3.16 -9.74
C ASP A 16 -2.66 4.26 -9.68
N GLU A 17 -2.82 5.24 -8.77
CA GLU A 17 -1.85 6.31 -8.54
C GLU A 17 -0.52 5.75 -8.03
N LEU A 18 -0.57 4.83 -7.06
CA LEU A 18 0.63 4.20 -6.51
C LEU A 18 1.40 3.38 -7.55
N VAL A 19 0.68 2.67 -8.43
CA VAL A 19 1.30 1.90 -9.51
C VAL A 19 1.94 2.83 -10.53
N GLU A 20 1.25 3.91 -10.94
CA GLU A 20 1.79 4.87 -11.90
C GLU A 20 3.05 5.58 -11.39
N GLU A 21 3.09 5.95 -10.11
CA GLU A 21 4.21 6.69 -9.53
C GLU A 21 5.40 5.81 -9.13
N HIS A 22 5.14 4.59 -8.63
CA HIS A 22 6.16 3.79 -7.96
C HIS A 22 6.48 2.45 -8.64
N CYS A 23 5.64 1.94 -9.54
CA CYS A 23 5.87 0.63 -10.15
C CYS A 23 6.61 0.78 -11.50
N PRO A 24 7.84 0.28 -11.65
CA PRO A 24 8.47 0.17 -12.95
C PRO A 24 7.65 -0.75 -13.87
N PRO A 25 7.65 -0.53 -15.20
CA PRO A 25 6.81 -1.30 -16.13
C PRO A 25 7.05 -2.82 -16.17
N GLU A 26 8.19 -3.28 -15.66
CA GLU A 26 8.63 -4.68 -15.73
C GLU A 26 8.61 -5.39 -14.35
N GLU A 27 8.24 -4.68 -13.29
CA GLU A 27 8.26 -5.22 -11.93
C GLU A 27 6.89 -5.80 -11.55
N ASN A 28 6.91 -6.93 -10.83
CA ASN A 28 5.72 -7.57 -10.28
C ASN A 28 5.54 -7.29 -8.78
N GLU A 29 6.45 -6.54 -8.17
CA GLU A 29 6.36 -6.10 -6.78
C GLU A 29 6.98 -4.70 -6.65
N PHE A 30 6.43 -3.89 -5.74
CA PHE A 30 7.02 -2.61 -5.39
C PHE A 30 6.61 -2.20 -3.97
N SER A 31 7.30 -1.21 -3.42
CA SER A 31 6.95 -0.63 -2.13
C SER A 31 6.72 0.86 -2.28
N ALA A 32 5.72 1.38 -1.57
CA ALA A 32 5.39 2.80 -1.56
C ALA A 32 5.26 3.33 -0.12
N GLU A 33 5.70 4.58 0.10
CA GLU A 33 5.44 5.29 1.35
C GLU A 33 4.13 6.08 1.22
N VAL A 34 3.15 5.77 2.06
CA VAL A 34 1.83 6.42 2.06
C VAL A 34 1.64 7.25 3.32
N LEU A 35 0.97 8.40 3.17
CA LEU A 35 0.61 9.29 4.27
C LEU A 35 -0.91 9.32 4.42
N ILE A 36 -1.41 8.73 5.50
CA ILE A 36 -2.86 8.63 5.76
C ILE A 36 -3.20 9.54 6.94
N GLN A 37 -4.15 10.46 6.75
CA GLN A 37 -4.64 11.34 7.81
C GLN A 37 -5.68 10.64 8.68
N ASP A 38 -5.52 10.71 10.00
CA ASP A 38 -6.55 10.24 10.94
C ASP A 38 -7.69 11.26 11.11
N ARG A 39 -8.69 10.89 11.92
CA ARG A 39 -9.85 11.75 12.21
C ARG A 39 -9.52 13.05 12.94
N GLU A 40 -8.34 13.15 13.54
CA GLU A 40 -7.84 14.36 14.20
C GLU A 40 -6.98 15.22 13.24
N GLY A 41 -6.85 14.80 11.98
CA GLY A 41 -6.06 15.48 10.95
C GLY A 41 -4.56 15.18 11.02
N ARG A 42 -4.12 14.21 11.82
CA ARG A 42 -2.71 13.85 11.93
C ARG A 42 -2.33 12.86 10.84
N ALA A 43 -1.28 13.18 10.10
CA ALA A 43 -0.74 12.29 9.08
C ALA A 43 0.13 11.19 9.72
N HIS A 44 -0.20 9.94 9.45
CA HIS A 44 0.60 8.77 9.82
C HIS A 44 1.25 8.21 8.56
N ARG A 45 2.56 7.93 8.65
CA ARG A 45 3.32 7.35 7.54
C ARG A 45 3.30 5.83 7.63
N TYR A 46 3.12 5.15 6.50
CA TYR A 46 3.21 3.71 6.38
C TYR A 46 4.03 3.35 5.14
N THR A 47 4.81 2.26 5.22
CA THR A 47 5.41 1.65 4.02
C THR A 47 4.58 0.43 3.66
N VAL A 48 4.02 0.42 2.45
CA VAL A 48 3.19 -0.67 1.94
C VAL A 48 3.94 -1.41 0.85
N PHE A 49 3.88 -2.73 0.90
CA PHE A 49 4.48 -3.62 -0.09
C PHE A 49 3.36 -4.25 -0.91
N LEU A 50 3.40 -4.04 -2.22
CA LEU A 50 2.43 -4.55 -3.17
C LEU A 50 3.07 -5.61 -4.06
N GLU A 51 2.31 -6.63 -4.40
CA GLU A 51 2.70 -7.66 -5.37
C GLU A 51 1.55 -7.94 -6.33
N LEU A 52 1.88 -8.24 -7.59
CA LEU A 52 0.92 -8.78 -8.55
C LEU A 52 0.68 -10.25 -8.22
N ALA A 53 -0.55 -10.55 -7.84
CA ALA A 53 -1.01 -11.91 -7.64
C ALA A 53 -1.98 -12.31 -8.75
N THR A 54 -1.88 -13.56 -9.19
CA THR A 54 -2.77 -14.12 -10.21
C THR A 54 -3.75 -15.09 -9.55
N PHE A 55 -5.05 -14.80 -9.66
CA PHE A 55 -6.14 -15.62 -9.16
C PHE A 55 -7.19 -15.79 -10.27
N ASP A 56 -7.60 -17.03 -10.56
CA ASP A 56 -8.65 -17.33 -11.55
C ASP A 56 -8.48 -16.58 -12.90
N ASP A 57 -7.28 -16.66 -13.48
CA ASP A 57 -6.89 -15.97 -14.74
C ASP A 57 -6.96 -14.42 -14.70
N LYS A 58 -7.06 -13.83 -13.51
CA LYS A 58 -6.97 -12.38 -13.29
C LYS A 58 -5.71 -12.04 -12.52
N THR A 59 -5.03 -10.99 -12.96
CA THR A 59 -3.86 -10.43 -12.30
C THR A 59 -4.26 -9.16 -11.58
N GLU A 60 -4.11 -9.14 -10.27
CA GLU A 60 -4.50 -8.02 -9.39
C GLU A 60 -3.35 -7.69 -8.44
N TRP A 61 -3.16 -6.40 -8.15
CA TRP A 61 -2.22 -5.97 -7.12
C TRP A 61 -2.82 -6.22 -5.73
N ILE A 62 -2.05 -6.85 -4.87
CA ILE A 62 -2.44 -7.12 -3.48
C ILE A 62 -1.43 -6.50 -2.52
N VAL A 63 -1.90 -6.07 -1.35
CA VAL A 63 -1.04 -5.61 -0.26
C VAL A 63 -0.47 -6.82 0.47
N ARG A 64 0.81 -7.12 0.22
CA ARG A 64 1.57 -8.21 0.85
C ARG A 64 1.92 -7.90 2.30
N ASN A 65 2.40 -6.69 2.57
CA ASN A 65 2.84 -6.29 3.90
C ASN A 65 2.65 -4.78 4.15
N ILE A 66 2.52 -4.42 5.42
CA ILE A 66 2.42 -3.03 5.90
C ILE A 66 3.41 -2.85 7.04
N VAL A 67 4.38 -1.97 6.85
CA VAL A 67 5.35 -1.59 7.87
C VAL A 67 4.95 -0.25 8.47
N ARG A 68 4.84 -0.24 9.79
CA ARG A 68 4.61 0.97 10.59
C ARG A 68 5.96 1.51 11.06
N PRO A 69 6.15 2.83 11.15
CA PRO A 69 7.41 3.44 11.55
C PRO A 69 7.87 2.99 12.96
N GLU A 70 6.95 2.65 13.86
CA GLU A 70 7.29 2.12 15.19
C GLU A 70 7.88 0.70 15.17
N HIS A 71 7.71 -0.06 14.08
CA HIS A 71 8.24 -1.42 13.93
C HIS A 71 9.66 -1.45 13.33
N LEU A 72 10.24 -0.29 13.00
CA LEU A 72 11.61 -0.18 12.46
C LEU A 72 12.69 -0.06 13.56
N GLN A 73 12.36 -0.40 14.82
CA GLN A 73 13.28 -0.33 15.97
C GLN A 73 14.11 -1.60 16.19
#